data_AF-A0AAU3FRP6-F1
#
_entry.id   AF-A0AAU3FRP6-F1
#
_cell.length_a   1.000
_cell.length_b   1.000
_cell.length_c   1.000
_cell.angle_alpha   90.00
_cell.angle_beta   90.00
_cell.angle_gamma   90.00
#
_symmetry.space_group_name_H-M   'P 1'
#
loop_
_entity.id
_entity.type
_entity.pdbx_description
1 polymer ?
#
loop_
_entity_poly.entity_id
_entity_poly.type
_entity_poly.pdbx_seq_one_letter_code
_entity_poly.pdbx_strand_id
1 'polypeptide(L)'
;MAYSDEVVREAVWQWLRLVAADAELEPYLVGVDLGRFADHLAATLGAALDGRATADAWPGFGLGEEQHRRLVDYLAGVLWALDVSQAAIAAARAAFAGETRPTGSAGESRPARAVGKARPSGVGR
;
A
#
# COMPACT_ATOMS: atom_id res chain seq x y z
N MET A 1 6.24 17.80 -5.65
CA MET A 1 6.03 17.67 -7.11
C MET A 1 4.78 16.82 -7.27
N ALA A 2 3.65 17.42 -7.64
CA ALA A 2 2.46 16.66 -8.00
C ALA A 2 2.74 16.04 -9.37
N TYR A 3 2.83 14.72 -9.46
CA TYR A 3 2.91 14.05 -10.75
C TYR A 3 1.61 14.35 -11.50
N SER A 4 1.71 14.71 -12.78
CA SER A 4 0.52 14.97 -13.58
C SER A 4 -0.29 13.68 -13.70
N ASP A 5 -1.60 13.78 -13.56
CA ASP A 5 -2.54 12.66 -13.67
C ASP A 5 -2.31 11.84 -14.95
N GLU A 6 -1.94 12.51 -16.04
CA GLU A 6 -1.59 11.89 -17.31
C GLU A 6 -0.35 10.98 -17.21
N VAL A 7 0.70 11.39 -16.49
CA VAL A 7 1.91 10.56 -16.27
C VAL A 7 1.57 9.35 -15.41
N VAL A 8 0.72 9.52 -14.41
CA VAL A 8 0.23 8.43 -13.55
C VAL A 8 -0.58 7.43 -14.39
N ARG A 9 -1.47 7.91 -15.26
CA ARG A 9 -2.29 7.08 -16.13
C ARG A 9 -1.45 6.30 -17.14
N GLU A 10 -0.47 6.93 -17.79
CA GLU A 10 0.43 6.26 -18.72
C GLU A 10 1.28 5.19 -18.01
N ALA A 11 1.79 5.48 -16.81
CA ALA A 11 2.51 4.50 -16.00
C ALA A 11 1.66 3.26 -15.70
N VAL A 12 0.40 3.45 -15.32
CA VAL A 12 -0.54 2.36 -15.04
C VAL A 12 -0.84 1.55 -16.30
N TRP A 13 -1.02 2.19 -17.46
CA TRP A 13 -1.23 1.48 -18.73
C TRP A 13 -0.02 0.65 -19.15
N GLN A 14 1.19 1.18 -18.99
CA GLN A 14 2.42 0.42 -19.26
C GLN A 14 2.57 -0.77 -18.32
N TRP A 15 2.28 -0.56 -17.03
CA TRP A 15 2.28 -1.63 -16.04
C TRP A 15 1.25 -2.72 -16.37
N LEU A 16 0.01 -2.36 -16.68
CA LEU A 16 -1.04 -3.33 -17.05
C LEU A 16 -0.68 -4.15 -18.29
N ARG A 17 0.00 -3.55 -19.28
CA ARG A 17 0.50 -4.31 -20.44
C ARG A 17 1.55 -5.35 -20.07
N LEU A 18 2.42 -5.05 -19.10
CA LEU A 18 3.39 -6.03 -18.58
C LEU A 18 2.69 -7.17 -17.83
N VAL A 19 1.71 -6.83 -16.99
CA VAL A 19 0.92 -7.83 -16.25
C VAL A 19 0.11 -8.71 -17.20
N ALA A 20 -0.53 -8.12 -18.21
CA ALA A 20 -1.28 -8.87 -19.22
C ALA A 20 -0.39 -9.73 -20.14
N ALA A 21 0.90 -9.40 -20.26
CA ALA A 21 1.87 -10.22 -20.99
C ALA A 21 2.43 -11.38 -20.15
N ASP A 22 2.20 -11.39 -18.83
CA ASP A 22 2.65 -12.46 -17.93
C ASP A 22 1.63 -13.61 -17.97
N ALA A 23 2.08 -14.78 -18.41
CA ALA A 23 1.23 -15.97 -18.55
C ALA A 23 0.64 -16.48 -17.21
N GLU A 24 1.21 -16.10 -16.06
CA GLU A 24 0.68 -16.47 -14.75
C GLU A 24 -0.39 -15.50 -14.24
N LEU A 25 -0.42 -14.27 -14.77
CA LEU A 25 -1.34 -13.21 -14.34
C LEU A 25 -2.44 -12.93 -15.37
N GLU A 26 -2.18 -13.21 -16.64
CA GLU A 26 -3.15 -13.14 -17.74
C GLU A 26 -4.47 -13.85 -17.43
N PRO A 27 -4.50 -15.07 -16.86
CA PRO A 27 -5.75 -15.77 -16.55
C PRO A 27 -6.63 -15.03 -15.54
N TYR A 28 -6.03 -14.24 -14.65
CA TYR A 28 -6.74 -13.43 -13.66
C TYR A 28 -7.30 -12.14 -14.26
N LEU A 29 -6.75 -11.67 -15.38
CA LEU A 29 -7.24 -10.49 -16.09
C LEU A 29 -8.33 -10.82 -17.12
N VAL A 30 -8.57 -12.11 -17.40
CA VAL A 30 -9.64 -12.55 -18.29
C VAL A 30 -11.00 -12.13 -17.71
N GLY A 31 -11.72 -11.28 -18.45
CA GLY A 31 -13.04 -10.75 -18.05
C GLY A 31 -12.99 -9.48 -17.21
N VAL A 32 -11.79 -8.94 -16.95
CA VAL A 32 -11.61 -7.65 -16.26
C VAL A 32 -11.68 -6.51 -17.28
N ASP A 33 -12.44 -5.47 -16.96
CA ASP A 33 -12.40 -4.22 -17.74
C ASP A 33 -11.11 -3.47 -17.44
N LEU A 34 -10.09 -3.68 -18.29
CA LEU A 34 -8.76 -3.07 -18.14
C LEU A 34 -8.80 -1.54 -18.12
N GLY A 35 -9.78 -0.90 -18.78
CA GLY A 35 -9.92 0.54 -18.78
C GLY A 35 -10.38 1.06 -17.42
N ARG A 36 -11.44 0.47 -16.87
CA ARG A 36 -11.93 0.78 -15.52
C ARG A 36 -10.92 0.42 -14.44
N PHE A 37 -10.20 -0.68 -14.66
CA PHE A 37 -9.17 -1.14 -13.75
C PHE A 37 -7.95 -0.20 -13.75
N ALA A 38 -7.52 0.27 -14.91
CA ALA A 38 -6.48 1.30 -15.02
C ALA A 38 -6.87 2.59 -14.29
N ASP A 39 -8.12 3.05 -14.43
CA ASP A 39 -8.62 4.25 -13.74
C ASP A 39 -8.57 4.10 -12.21
N HIS A 40 -9.00 2.93 -11.71
CA HIS A 40 -8.92 2.62 -10.28
C HIS A 40 -7.47 2.59 -9.76
N LEU A 41 -6.55 1.97 -10.51
CA LEU A 41 -5.14 1.91 -10.15
C LEU A 41 -4.47 3.28 -10.21
N ALA A 42 -4.83 4.13 -11.17
CA ALA A 42 -4.34 5.50 -11.27
C ALA A 42 -4.78 6.36 -10.08
N ALA A 43 -6.06 6.26 -9.68
CA ALA A 43 -6.57 6.94 -8.49
C ALA A 43 -5.86 6.47 -7.20
N THR A 44 -5.64 5.15 -7.07
CA THR A 44 -4.93 4.55 -5.94
C THR A 44 -3.46 4.97 -5.91
N LEU A 45 -2.77 4.95 -7.04
CA LEU A 45 -1.39 5.40 -7.16
C LEU A 45 -1.26 6.91 -6.86
N GLY A 46 -2.16 7.74 -7.38
CA GLY A 46 -2.22 9.16 -7.06
C GLY A 46 -2.39 9.41 -5.56
N ALA A 47 -3.29 8.68 -4.91
CA ALA A 47 -3.49 8.75 -3.47
C ALA A 47 -2.24 8.31 -2.68
N ALA A 48 -1.57 7.23 -3.09
CA ALA A 48 -0.33 6.76 -2.46
C ALA A 48 0.82 7.76 -2.62
N LEU A 49 0.94 8.40 -3.78
CA LEU A 49 1.94 9.44 -4.05
C LEU A 49 1.68 10.71 -3.22
N ASP A 50 0.41 11.02 -2.93
CA ASP A 50 0.01 12.04 -1.96
C ASP A 50 0.21 11.60 -0.49
N GLY A 51 0.66 10.36 -0.24
CA GLY A 51 0.83 9.80 1.10
C GLY A 51 -0.49 9.46 1.80
N ARG A 52 -1.60 9.37 1.06
CA ARG A 52 -2.91 8.98 1.58
C ARG A 52 -3.01 7.46 1.68
N ALA A 53 -3.70 7.00 2.71
CA ALA A 53 -4.03 5.59 2.86
C ALA A 53 -4.90 5.14 1.68
N THR A 54 -4.48 4.08 1.01
CA THR A 54 -5.19 3.48 -0.11
C THR A 54 -5.99 2.29 0.37
N ALA A 55 -7.18 2.10 -0.21
CA ALA A 55 -7.85 0.81 -0.12
C ALA A 55 -7.02 -0.24 -0.88
N ASP A 56 -7.24 -1.51 -0.57
CA ASP A 56 -6.61 -2.63 -1.26
C ASP A 56 -6.74 -2.46 -2.78
N ALA A 57 -5.60 -2.36 -3.47
CA ALA A 57 -5.56 -2.05 -4.90
C ALA A 57 -6.05 -3.21 -5.77
N TRP A 58 -6.19 -4.41 -5.19
CA TRP A 58 -6.61 -5.65 -5.86
C TRP A 58 -7.77 -6.30 -5.12
N PRO A 59 -8.92 -5.62 -5.00
CA PRO A 59 -10.01 -6.11 -4.17
C PRO A 59 -10.55 -7.44 -4.71
N GLY A 60 -10.29 -8.53 -3.96
CA GLY A 60 -10.98 -9.80 -4.13
C GLY A 60 -10.50 -10.71 -5.27
N PHE A 61 -9.33 -10.46 -5.88
CA PHE A 61 -8.79 -11.36 -6.92
C PHE A 61 -8.25 -12.69 -6.39
N GLY A 62 -8.11 -12.84 -5.06
CA GLY A 62 -7.57 -14.06 -4.46
C GLY A 62 -6.12 -14.35 -4.88
N LEU A 63 -5.37 -13.29 -5.21
CA LEU A 63 -3.96 -13.39 -5.57
C LEU A 63 -3.16 -13.84 -4.35
N GLY A 64 -2.30 -14.84 -4.54
CA GLY A 64 -1.36 -15.25 -3.50
C GLY A 64 -0.26 -14.19 -3.30
N GLU A 65 0.45 -14.28 -2.18
CA GLU A 65 1.55 -13.35 -1.85
C GLU A 65 2.64 -13.28 -2.93
N GLU A 66 2.90 -14.38 -3.63
CA GLU A 66 3.88 -14.45 -4.72
C GLU A 66 3.43 -13.63 -5.94
N GLN A 67 2.14 -13.72 -6.31
CA GLN A 67 1.57 -12.93 -7.39
C GLN A 67 1.53 -11.44 -7.02
N HIS A 68 1.19 -11.12 -5.78
CA HIS A 68 1.29 -9.75 -5.24
C HIS A 68 2.72 -9.21 -5.31
N ARG A 69 3.74 -9.99 -4.89
CA ARG A 69 5.14 -9.55 -5.00
C ARG A 69 5.54 -9.24 -6.44
N ARG A 70 5.20 -10.11 -7.40
CA ARG A 70 5.50 -9.87 -8.82
C ARG A 70 4.83 -8.60 -9.36
N LEU A 71 3.55 -8.38 -9.03
CA LEU A 71 2.82 -7.17 -9.41
C LEU A 71 3.51 -5.90 -8.89
N VAL A 72 3.90 -5.91 -7.62
CA VAL A 72 4.61 -4.79 -6.96
C VAL A 72 6.02 -4.58 -7.54
N ASP A 73 6.71 -5.65 -7.94
CA ASP A 73 8.00 -5.57 -8.62
C ASP A 73 7.88 -4.97 -10.03
N TYR A 74 6.87 -5.36 -10.81
CA TYR A 74 6.60 -4.74 -12.12
C TYR A 74 6.25 -3.26 -11.99
N LEU A 75 5.43 -2.88 -11.00
CA LEU A 75 5.09 -1.49 -10.72
C LEU A 75 6.36 -0.67 -10.38
N ALA A 76 7.22 -1.20 -9.51
CA ALA A 76 8.46 -0.54 -9.16
C ALA A 76 9.39 -0.37 -10.38
N GLY A 77 9.45 -1.36 -11.27
CA GLY A 77 10.20 -1.28 -12.52
C GLY A 77 9.70 -0.17 -13.45
N VAL A 78 8.39 -0.04 -13.60
CA VAL A 78 7.78 1.02 -14.44
C VAL A 78 8.02 2.40 -13.83
N LEU A 79 7.81 2.56 -12.52
CA LEU A 79 8.08 3.84 -11.85
C LEU A 79 9.55 4.22 -11.91
N TRP A 80 10.46 3.24 -11.80
CA TRP A 80 11.89 3.47 -11.97
C TRP A 80 12.25 3.90 -13.40
N ALA A 81 11.65 3.27 -14.42
CA ALA A 81 11.84 3.66 -15.83
C ALA A 81 11.32 5.08 -16.15
N LEU A 82 10.36 5.58 -15.35
CA LEU A 82 9.83 6.94 -15.44
C LEU A 82 10.59 7.97 -14.58
N ASP A 83 11.75 7.59 -14.02
CA ASP A 83 12.58 8.44 -13.15
C ASP A 83 11.85 8.96 -11.90
N VAL A 84 10.87 8.21 -11.41
CA VAL A 84 10.14 8.54 -10.18
C VAL A 84 11.07 8.39 -8.98
N SER A 85 11.00 9.32 -8.02
CA SER A 85 11.83 9.28 -6.82
C SER A 85 11.66 7.97 -6.03
N GLN A 86 12.76 7.42 -5.49
CA GLN A 86 12.72 6.21 -4.66
C GLN A 86 11.75 6.29 -3.48
N ALA A 87 11.53 7.47 -2.90
CA ALA A 87 10.55 7.66 -1.83
C ALA A 87 9.10 7.43 -2.32
N ALA A 88 8.79 7.89 -3.53
CA ALA A 88 7.50 7.67 -4.17
C ALA A 88 7.32 6.21 -4.60
N ILE A 89 8.38 5.56 -5.08
CA ILE A 89 8.38 4.12 -5.38
C ILE A 89 8.09 3.31 -4.10
N ALA A 90 8.73 3.66 -2.97
CA ALA A 90 8.49 2.98 -1.69
C ALA A 90 7.05 3.18 -1.18
N ALA A 91 6.49 4.39 -1.31
CA ALA A 91 5.10 4.67 -0.94
C ALA A 91 4.11 3.88 -1.81
N ALA A 92 4.34 3.83 -3.12
CA ALA A 92 3.55 3.01 -4.04
C ALA A 92 3.67 1.51 -3.69
N ARG A 93 4.89 1.00 -3.43
CA ARG A 93 5.07 -0.39 -3.01
C ARG A 93 4.29 -0.72 -1.75
N ALA A 94 4.32 0.13 -0.72
CA ALA A 94 3.59 -0.10 0.53
C ALA A 94 2.07 -0.10 0.32
N ALA A 95 1.55 0.82 -0.49
CA ALA A 95 0.13 0.92 -0.83
C ALA A 95 -0.38 -0.35 -1.55
N PHE A 96 0.42 -0.90 -2.47
CA PHE A 96 0.05 -2.06 -3.28
C PHE A 96 0.41 -3.41 -2.64
N ALA A 97 1.36 -3.44 -1.70
CA ALA A 97 1.66 -4.64 -0.91
C ALA A 97 0.59 -4.93 0.16
N GLY A 98 -0.36 -4.02 0.38
CA GLY A 98 -1.30 -4.11 1.50
C GLY A 98 -0.64 -3.89 2.86
N GLU A 99 0.63 -3.44 2.87
CA GLU A 99 1.34 -3.01 4.06
C GLU A 99 0.82 -1.64 4.49
N THR A 100 -0.45 -1.59 4.89
CA THR A 100 -0.92 -0.50 5.74
C THR A 100 -0.19 -0.64 7.05
N ARG A 101 1.00 -0.02 7.18
CA ARG A 101 1.55 0.27 8.49
C ARG A 101 0.47 1.09 9.19
N PRO A 102 -0.15 0.63 10.28
CA PRO A 102 -0.80 1.57 11.19
C PRO A 102 0.33 2.43 11.73
N THR A 103 0.59 3.58 11.12
CA THR A 103 1.27 4.68 11.80
C THR A 103 0.26 5.27 12.78
N GLY A 104 -0.14 4.43 13.74
CA GLY A 104 -0.48 4.89 15.07
C GLY A 104 0.85 5.05 15.78
N SER A 105 1.25 6.31 15.97
CA SER A 105 2.27 6.74 16.91
C SER A 105 2.29 5.82 18.15
N ALA A 106 3.41 5.17 18.47
CA ALA A 106 4.44 5.80 19.28
C ALA A 106 3.82 6.65 20.41
N GLY A 107 3.28 5.95 21.40
CA GLY A 107 2.74 6.48 22.65
C GLY A 107 2.85 5.41 23.73
N GLU A 108 4.10 5.13 24.11
CA GLU A 108 4.48 4.63 25.44
C GLU A 108 4.07 3.21 25.83
N SER A 109 4.93 2.25 25.48
CA SER A 109 5.18 1.15 26.39
C SER A 109 6.48 1.43 27.16
N ARG A 110 6.35 1.26 28.48
CA ARG A 110 7.36 0.84 29.49
C ARG A 110 7.98 1.96 30.37
N PRO A 111 8.42 1.63 31.60
CA PRO A 111 7.67 1.11 32.76
C PRO A 111 7.99 1.89 34.06
N ALA A 112 7.15 1.79 35.09
CA ALA A 112 7.59 2.06 36.46
C ALA A 112 6.89 1.16 37.48
N ARG A 113 7.67 0.25 38.05
CA ARG A 113 7.43 -0.29 39.39
C ARG A 113 7.15 0.88 40.34
N ALA A 114 6.00 0.86 41.00
CA ALA A 114 5.86 1.45 42.32
C ALA A 114 5.27 0.38 43.24
N VAL A 115 6.16 -0.22 44.01
CA VAL A 115 5.83 -0.92 45.25
C VAL A 115 5.11 0.08 46.15
N GLY A 116 3.91 -0.25 46.59
CA GLY A 116 3.05 0.66 47.36
C GLY A 116 2.19 -0.12 48.35
N LYS A 117 2.84 -0.60 49.41
CA LYS A 117 2.22 -1.20 50.60
C LYS A 117 1.33 -0.16 51.28
N ALA A 118 0.01 -0.31 51.22
CA ALA A 118 -0.93 0.47 52.03
C ALA A 118 -1.66 -0.45 53.02
N ARG A 119 -1.32 -0.26 54.30
CA ARG A 119 -2.00 -0.80 55.48
C ARG A 119 -3.41 -0.22 55.58
N PRO A 120 -4.44 -0.98 56.00
CA PRO A 120 -5.61 -0.37 56.61
C PRO A 120 -5.31 -0.11 58.10
N SER A 121 -5.04 1.14 58.45
CA SER A 121 -5.09 1.63 59.83
C SER A 121 -6.32 2.53 60.00
N GLY A 122 -7.37 1.95 60.59
CA GLY A 122 -8.13 2.50 61.71
C GLY A 122 -8.84 3.87 61.63
N VAL A 123 -10.12 3.81 61.99
CA VAL A 123 -10.85 4.71 62.92
C VAL A 123 -11.52 5.97 62.37
N GLY A 124 -12.84 6.06 62.65
CA GLY A 124 -13.43 7.31 63.14
C GLY A 124 -14.79 7.70 62.58
N ARG A 125 -15.87 7.08 63.05
CA ARG A 125 -16.87 7.78 63.89
C ARG A 125 -17.83 6.80 64.56
#